data_AF-A0A822H0F6-F1
#
_entry.id   AF-A0A822H0F6-F1
#
_cell.length_a   1.000
_cell.length_b   1.000
_cell.length_c   1.000
_cell.angle_alpha   90.00
_cell.angle_beta   90.00
_cell.angle_gamma   90.00
#
_symmetry.space_group_name_H-M   'P 1'
#
loop_
_entity.id
_entity.type
_entity.pdbx_description
1 polymer ?
#
loop_
_entity_poly.entity_id
_entity_poly.type
_entity_poly.pdbx_seq_one_letter_code
_entity_poly.pdbx_strand_id
1 'polypeptide(L)'
;MLVDGGWSNWAQSACSSTCGVGYRIRQRNCSNPAPQYGGIYCIGSALDTILCNASNLTCPVMGTWGAWVNATDCSASCGYGIRIRNRTCLPIGSINCVGDSVQIETCDSGVSCATPAPWDS
;
A
#
# COMPACT_ATOMS: atom_id res chain seq x y z
N MET A 1 2.85 41.01 42.97
CA MET A 1 1.88 40.96 41.87
C MET A 1 1.73 39.51 41.47
N LEU A 2 0.51 39.04 41.25
CA LEU A 2 0.24 37.69 40.75
C LEU A 2 0.81 37.52 39.33
N VAL A 3 1.34 36.34 39.00
CA VAL A 3 1.72 36.02 37.62
C VAL A 3 0.98 34.77 37.19
N ASP A 4 0.11 34.89 36.20
CA ASP A 4 -0.59 33.76 35.62
C ASP A 4 0.33 32.97 34.69
N GLY A 5 0.13 31.65 34.65
CA GLY A 5 0.95 30.75 33.86
C GLY A 5 0.68 30.88 32.36
N GLY A 6 1.76 30.88 31.57
CA GLY A 6 1.72 30.85 30.11
C GLY A 6 2.31 29.57 29.53
N TRP A 7 1.73 29.12 28.42
CA TRP A 7 2.20 27.93 27.72
C TRP A 7 3.55 28.17 27.04
N SER A 8 4.48 27.21 27.18
CA SER A 8 5.65 27.11 26.32
C SER A 8 5.26 26.81 24.88
N ASN A 9 6.22 26.94 23.97
CA ASN A 9 6.08 26.38 22.64
C ASN A 9 5.86 24.85 22.72
N TRP A 10 5.17 24.32 21.70
CA TRP A 10 4.97 22.89 21.54
C TRP A 10 6.27 22.20 21.13
N ALA A 11 6.68 21.20 21.89
CA ALA A 11 7.66 20.19 21.47
C ALA A 11 6.92 19.06 20.75
N GLN A 12 7.43 18.58 19.62
CA GLN A 12 6.77 17.60 18.76
C GLN A 12 7.61 16.33 18.63
N SER A 13 6.98 15.16 18.72
CA SER A 13 7.62 13.88 18.43
C SER A 13 7.84 13.67 16.92
N ALA A 14 8.60 12.65 16.57
CA ALA A 14 8.59 12.09 15.22
C ALA A 14 7.18 11.64 14.82
N CYS A 15 6.92 11.58 13.52
CA CYS A 15 5.69 11.04 12.97
C CYS A 15 5.67 9.51 13.15
N SER A 16 4.50 8.94 13.43
CA SER A 16 4.32 7.49 13.60
C SER A 16 4.56 6.70 12.32
N SER A 17 4.35 7.34 11.17
CA SER A 17 4.54 6.76 9.85
C SER A 17 5.85 7.29 9.24
N THR A 18 6.40 6.55 8.28
CA THR A 18 7.54 6.98 7.45
C THR A 18 7.12 7.38 6.02
N CYS A 19 5.86 7.10 5.66
CA CYS A 19 5.22 7.45 4.40
C CYS A 19 3.80 7.96 4.67
N GLY A 20 3.23 8.73 3.75
CA GLY A 20 1.84 9.17 3.80
C GLY A 20 1.46 9.90 5.09
N VAL A 21 0.22 9.74 5.54
CA VAL A 21 -0.27 10.40 6.75
C VAL A 21 -0.05 9.49 7.98
N GLY A 22 0.39 10.10 9.07
CA GLY A 22 0.51 9.48 10.39
C GLY A 22 0.09 10.42 11.50
N TYR A 23 0.44 10.06 12.72
CA TYR A 23 0.16 10.84 13.93
C TYR A 23 1.46 11.16 14.67
N ARG A 24 1.47 12.28 15.38
CA ARG A 24 2.55 12.64 16.31
C ARG A 24 1.99 13.26 17.56
N ILE A 25 2.74 13.14 18.64
CA ILE A 25 2.40 13.73 19.91
C ILE A 25 3.10 15.09 20.00
N ARG A 26 2.38 16.10 20.48
CA ARG A 26 2.97 17.37 20.89
C ARG A 26 2.74 17.58 22.38
N GLN A 27 3.76 18.10 23.05
CA GLN A 27 3.72 18.45 24.47
C GLN A 27 4.14 19.90 24.70
N ARG A 28 3.59 20.53 25.73
CA ARG A 28 3.97 21.87 26.18
C ARG A 28 3.87 21.95 27.70
N ASN A 29 4.62 22.87 28.28
CA ASN A 29 4.64 23.09 29.72
C ASN A 29 4.09 24.46 30.07
N CYS A 30 3.49 24.59 31.25
CA CYS A 30 3.04 25.88 31.77
C CYS A 30 4.22 26.62 32.43
N SER A 31 5.14 27.12 31.62
CA SER A 31 6.43 27.65 32.07
C SER A 31 6.86 28.95 31.40
N ASN A 32 6.01 29.54 30.56
CA ASN A 32 6.34 30.75 29.80
C ASN A 32 5.25 31.83 29.90
N PRO A 33 5.10 32.52 31.06
CA PRO A 33 5.87 32.33 32.30
C PRO A 33 5.30 31.22 33.19
N ALA A 34 6.06 30.79 34.20
CA ALA A 34 5.53 29.90 35.23
C ALA A 34 4.59 30.70 36.17
N PRO A 35 3.49 30.10 36.66
CA PRO A 35 2.59 30.79 37.58
C PRO A 35 3.29 31.09 38.91
N GLN A 36 3.10 32.28 39.45
CA GLN A 36 3.74 32.73 40.70
C GLN A 36 2.75 33.44 41.63
N TYR A 37 3.04 33.40 42.92
CA TYR A 37 2.32 34.13 43.97
C TYR A 37 0.81 33.84 44.04
N GLY A 38 0.39 32.63 43.63
CA GLY A 38 -1.01 32.20 43.57
C GLY A 38 -1.67 32.29 42.19
N GLY A 39 -0.89 32.56 41.13
CA GLY A 39 -1.41 32.76 39.78
C GLY A 39 -2.03 31.51 39.17
N ILE A 40 -2.91 31.70 38.19
CA ILE A 40 -3.69 30.61 37.61
C ILE A 40 -2.78 29.72 36.77
N TYR A 41 -2.94 28.40 36.91
CA TYR A 41 -2.26 27.44 36.05
C TYR A 41 -2.85 27.45 34.63
N CYS A 42 -2.04 27.13 33.64
CA CYS A 42 -2.46 27.19 32.24
C CYS A 42 -3.69 26.32 31.97
N ILE A 43 -4.69 26.90 31.32
CA ILE A 43 -5.93 26.20 30.94
C ILE A 43 -5.72 25.46 29.61
N GLY A 44 -6.20 24.22 29.56
CA GLY A 44 -6.16 23.35 28.38
C GLY A 44 -5.16 22.21 28.48
N SER A 45 -5.06 21.40 27.42
CA SER A 45 -4.23 20.19 27.43
C SER A 45 -2.75 20.51 27.28
N ALA A 46 -1.91 19.89 28.11
CA ALA A 46 -0.44 19.90 28.00
C ALA A 46 0.08 18.91 26.95
N LEU A 47 -0.74 17.91 26.61
CA LEU A 47 -0.42 16.85 25.65
C LEU A 47 -1.57 16.72 24.65
N ASP A 48 -1.19 16.55 23.38
CA ASP A 48 -2.13 16.49 22.28
C ASP A 48 -1.58 15.59 21.16
N THR A 49 -2.49 14.95 20.41
CA THR A 49 -2.15 14.11 19.26
C THR A 49 -2.63 14.80 17.99
N ILE A 50 -1.70 15.03 17.07
CA ILE A 50 -2.00 15.72 15.81
C ILE A 50 -1.59 14.87 14.61
N LEU A 51 -2.24 15.12 13.47
CA LEU A 51 -1.84 14.54 12.20
C LEU A 51 -0.47 15.09 11.76
N CYS A 52 0.31 14.25 11.10
CA CYS A 52 1.53 14.61 10.41
C CYS A 52 1.59 13.93 9.05
N ASN A 53 2.21 14.61 8.09
CA ASN A 53 2.53 14.00 6.80
C ASN A 53 3.96 13.47 6.89
N ALA A 54 4.09 12.15 6.97
CA ALA A 54 5.34 11.42 7.05
C ALA A 54 6.01 11.40 5.68
N SER A 55 6.79 12.44 5.41
CA SER A 55 7.50 12.67 4.15
C SER A 55 6.60 12.79 2.92
N ASN A 56 7.15 13.25 1.80
CA ASN A 56 6.43 13.31 0.52
C ASN A 56 6.30 11.92 -0.15
N LEU A 57 6.61 10.84 0.57
CA LEU A 57 6.57 9.49 0.05
C LEU A 57 5.15 8.91 0.19
N THR A 58 4.56 8.47 -0.91
CA THR A 58 3.34 7.66 -0.88
C THR A 58 3.63 6.29 -0.29
N CYS A 59 2.75 5.82 0.61
CA CYS A 59 2.93 4.50 1.20
C CYS A 59 2.78 3.38 0.15
N PRO A 60 3.53 2.27 0.30
CA PRO A 60 3.31 1.08 -0.51
C PRO A 60 1.87 0.60 -0.36
N VAL A 61 1.19 0.41 -1.49
CA VAL A 61 -0.14 -0.19 -1.50
C VAL A 61 0.03 -1.70 -1.66
N MET A 62 -0.62 -2.47 -0.78
CA MET A 62 -0.67 -3.92 -0.93
C MET A 62 -1.51 -4.28 -2.15
N GLY A 63 -0.95 -5.13 -3.00
CA GLY A 63 -1.57 -5.53 -4.25
C GLY A 63 -2.65 -6.58 -4.07
N THR A 64 -3.64 -6.54 -4.96
CA THR A 64 -4.60 -7.62 -5.16
C THR A 64 -4.61 -8.02 -6.63
N TRP A 65 -4.86 -9.30 -6.92
CA TRP A 65 -4.96 -9.73 -8.31
C TRP A 65 -6.18 -9.11 -8.98
N GLY A 66 -5.96 -8.47 -10.12
CA GLY A 66 -7.02 -8.18 -11.06
C GLY A 66 -7.61 -9.45 -11.67
N ALA A 67 -8.69 -9.28 -12.43
CA ALA A 67 -9.26 -10.36 -13.21
C ALA A 67 -8.23 -10.97 -14.18
N TRP A 68 -8.35 -12.27 -14.42
CA TRP A 68 -7.62 -12.90 -15.51
C TRP A 68 -8.10 -12.32 -16.83
N VAL A 69 -7.14 -11.95 -17.67
CA VAL A 69 -7.38 -11.67 -19.09
C VAL A 69 -7.82 -12.96 -19.78
N ASN A 70 -8.58 -12.83 -20.85
CA ASN A 70 -8.95 -13.97 -21.69
C ASN A 70 -7.71 -14.78 -22.08
N ALA A 71 -7.85 -16.10 -22.07
CA ALA A 71 -6.79 -16.98 -22.50
C ALA A 71 -6.50 -16.77 -23.99
N THR A 72 -5.24 -16.95 -24.38
CA THR A 72 -4.87 -17.04 -25.80
C THR A 72 -5.60 -18.21 -26.47
N ASP A 73 -5.66 -18.17 -27.79
CA ASP A 73 -6.02 -19.36 -28.56
C ASP A 73 -5.08 -20.53 -28.24
N CYS A 74 -5.56 -21.74 -28.56
CA CYS A 74 -4.76 -22.93 -28.38
C CYS A 74 -3.51 -22.85 -29.27
N SER A 75 -2.34 -23.10 -28.69
CA SER A 75 -1.06 -23.01 -29.43
C SER A 75 -0.97 -24.02 -30.58
N ALA A 76 -1.73 -25.10 -30.51
CA ALA A 76 -1.77 -26.13 -31.53
C ALA A 76 -2.93 -25.88 -32.49
N SER A 77 -2.66 -26.01 -33.80
CA SER A 77 -3.69 -25.98 -34.84
C SER A 77 -4.40 -27.32 -35.00
N CYS A 78 -3.86 -28.39 -34.41
CA CYS A 78 -4.45 -29.72 -34.32
C CYS A 78 -4.00 -30.43 -33.04
N GLY A 79 -4.80 -31.36 -32.53
CA GLY A 79 -4.55 -32.12 -31.31
C GLY A 79 -4.52 -31.22 -30.08
N TYR A 80 -3.66 -31.58 -29.13
CA TYR A 80 -3.49 -30.87 -27.87
C TYR A 80 -2.41 -29.80 -27.96
N GLY A 81 -2.65 -28.66 -27.31
CA GLY A 81 -1.71 -27.57 -27.15
C GLY A 81 -1.80 -26.95 -25.76
N ILE A 82 -1.31 -25.72 -25.64
CA ILE A 82 -1.44 -24.91 -24.44
C ILE A 82 -2.11 -23.58 -24.76
N ARG A 83 -2.81 -23.04 -23.76
CA ARG A 83 -3.32 -21.67 -23.75
C ARG A 83 -2.78 -20.96 -22.52
N ILE A 84 -2.53 -19.67 -22.68
CA ILE A 84 -1.93 -18.84 -21.63
C ILE A 84 -2.93 -17.75 -21.27
N ARG A 85 -3.14 -17.52 -19.98
CA ARG A 85 -3.83 -16.33 -19.48
C ARG A 85 -2.96 -15.56 -18.51
N ASN A 86 -3.11 -14.26 -18.51
CA ASN A 86 -2.34 -13.34 -17.67
C ASN A 86 -3.27 -12.58 -16.73
N ARG A 87 -2.78 -12.16 -15.57
CA ARG A 87 -3.46 -11.23 -14.67
C ARG A 87 -2.47 -10.20 -14.16
N THR A 88 -2.97 -9.04 -13.78
CA THR A 88 -2.14 -7.92 -13.32
C THR A 88 -2.36 -7.68 -11.83
N CYS A 89 -1.28 -7.43 -11.10
CA CYS A 89 -1.35 -7.01 -9.70
C CYS A 89 -1.79 -5.55 -9.63
N LEU A 90 -2.89 -5.27 -8.94
CA LEU A 90 -3.53 -3.97 -8.88
C LEU A 90 -3.56 -3.41 -7.45
N PRO A 91 -3.44 -2.06 -7.31
CA PRO A 91 -3.19 -1.08 -8.38
C PRO A 91 -1.78 -1.20 -8.98
N ILE A 92 -1.57 -0.68 -10.20
CA ILE A 92 -0.25 -0.70 -10.84
C ILE A 92 0.77 -0.01 -9.92
N GLY A 93 1.87 -0.69 -9.61
CA GLY A 93 2.87 -0.25 -8.64
C GLY A 93 2.66 -0.76 -7.21
N SER A 94 1.62 -1.57 -6.98
CA SER A 94 1.44 -2.29 -5.71
C SER A 94 2.50 -3.38 -5.50
N ILE A 95 2.79 -3.67 -4.25
CA ILE A 95 3.76 -4.70 -3.85
C ILE A 95 2.98 -5.90 -3.26
N ASN A 96 3.51 -7.11 -3.40
CA ASN A 96 2.98 -8.35 -2.78
C ASN A 96 1.61 -8.85 -3.30
N CYS A 97 1.53 -9.27 -4.56
CA CYS A 97 0.47 -10.20 -4.97
C CYS A 97 0.97 -11.65 -4.84
N VAL A 98 0.28 -12.47 -4.03
CA VAL A 98 0.67 -13.87 -3.79
C VAL A 98 0.13 -14.78 -4.90
N GLY A 99 1.00 -15.60 -5.50
CA GLY A 99 0.70 -16.51 -6.62
C GLY A 99 1.25 -16.02 -7.96
N ASP A 100 1.00 -16.76 -9.04
CA ASP A 100 1.59 -16.47 -10.35
C ASP A 100 0.78 -15.45 -11.16
N SER A 101 1.45 -14.56 -11.91
CA SER A 101 0.80 -13.61 -12.84
C SER A 101 0.39 -14.26 -14.16
N VAL A 102 0.92 -15.44 -14.46
CA VAL A 102 0.71 -16.19 -15.69
C VAL A 102 0.18 -17.56 -15.33
N GLN A 103 -0.81 -18.03 -16.07
CA GLN A 103 -1.28 -19.39 -15.97
C GLN A 103 -1.26 -20.07 -17.34
N ILE A 104 -0.72 -21.28 -17.35
CA ILE A 104 -0.63 -22.15 -18.52
C ILE A 104 -1.60 -23.31 -18.28
N GLU A 105 -2.53 -23.51 -19.22
CA GLU A 105 -3.47 -24.62 -19.20
C GLU A 105 -3.36 -25.40 -20.51
N THR A 106 -3.52 -26.72 -20.45
CA THR A 106 -3.65 -27.54 -21.66
C THR A 106 -4.98 -27.25 -22.35
N CYS A 107 -4.98 -27.35 -23.68
CA CYS A 107 -6.17 -27.18 -24.51
C CYS A 107 -6.22 -28.27 -25.59
N ASP A 108 -7.43 -28.59 -26.03
CA ASP A 108 -7.67 -29.32 -27.27
C ASP A 108 -8.07 -28.29 -28.34
N SER A 109 -7.37 -28.32 -29.48
CA SER A 109 -7.67 -27.47 -30.64
C SER A 109 -9.01 -27.82 -31.30
N GLY A 110 -9.60 -28.97 -30.96
CA GLY A 110 -10.82 -29.48 -31.59
C GLY A 110 -10.60 -30.01 -33.01
N VAL A 111 -9.34 -30.02 -33.49
CA VAL A 111 -8.96 -30.50 -34.82
C VAL A 111 -8.06 -31.71 -34.66
N SER A 112 -8.40 -32.86 -35.23
CA SER A 112 -7.52 -34.02 -35.19
C SER A 112 -6.30 -33.82 -36.10
N CYS A 113 -5.09 -34.05 -35.59
CA CYS A 113 -3.90 -34.01 -36.44
C CYS A 113 -3.93 -35.13 -37.48
N ALA A 114 -3.63 -34.78 -38.74
CA ALA A 114 -3.40 -35.78 -39.76
C ALA A 114 -2.18 -36.63 -39.38
N THR A 115 -2.31 -37.95 -39.43
CA THR A 115 -1.15 -38.83 -39.35
C THR A 115 -0.35 -38.68 -40.64
N PRO A 116 0.99 -38.52 -40.57
CA PRO A 116 1.83 -38.59 -41.77
C PRO A 116 1.50 -39.87 -42.55
N ALA A 117 1.29 -39.74 -43.86
CA ALA A 117 1.12 -40.90 -44.72
C ALA A 117 2.41 -41.76 -44.64
N PRO A 118 2.32 -43.09 -44.53
CA PRO A 118 3.51 -43.93 -44.36
C PRO A 118 4.46 -44.00 -45.57
N TRP A 119 4.28 -43.18 -46.62
CA TRP A 119 5.01 -43.34 -47.89
C TRP A 119 5.21 -42.00 -48.62
N ASP A 120 6.16 -41.20 -48.17
CA ASP A 120 6.94 -40.36 -49.10
C ASP A 120 8.30 -41.07 -49.28
N SER A 121 8.36 -41.89 -50.33
CA SER A 121 9.53 -42.62 -50.83
C SER A 121 10.36 -41.78 -51.77
#